data_AF-A0A6L3C4G0-F1
#
_entry.id   AF-A0A6L3C4G0-F1
#
_cell.length_a   1.000
_cell.length_b   1.000
_cell.length_c   1.000
_cell.angle_alpha   90.00
_cell.angle_beta   90.00
_cell.angle_gamma   90.00
#
_symmetry.space_group_name_H-M   'P 1'
#
loop_
_entity.id
_entity.type
_entity.pdbx_description
1 polymer ?
#
loop_
_entity_poly.entity_id
_entity_poly.type
_entity_poly.pdbx_seq_one_letter_code
_entity_poly.pdbx_strand_id
1 'polypeptide(L)'
;MNISEIGFGCGDVGGLMVRGDPKEQVRAVSRALDLGINYFDTASRYGGGLSESNLGKVLEELSSDVFVGTKYSLGDSNPTDLKAGVINSVEASLKRLGRDQIDLIQLHDRIGSQTDLSSRSITVSDVLNDVRDGLEELKSQGKVRYYGMTGVGKPEGIHEVVASGMVSTVQVVYNLINPSAGHETPPGFDMPDYARLIDNAEQKHVGTIVIRVLGAGALTGTSVRDPISVPKVAP
;
A
#
# COMPACT_ATOMS: atom_id res chain seq x y z
N MET A 1 -8.94 11.83 13.17
CA MET A 1 -7.82 10.87 13.34
C MET A 1 -6.55 11.69 13.23
N ASN A 2 -5.58 11.52 14.13
CA ASN A 2 -4.30 12.24 14.06
C ASN A 2 -3.21 11.23 13.67
N ILE A 3 -2.70 11.33 12.45
CA ILE A 3 -1.68 10.43 11.90
C ILE A 3 -0.37 11.20 11.80
N SER A 4 0.75 10.57 12.13
CA SER A 4 2.09 11.14 11.93
C SER A 4 2.35 11.40 10.44
N GLU A 5 2.94 12.55 10.12
CA GLU A 5 3.25 12.93 8.73
C GLU A 5 4.18 11.90 8.04
N ILE A 6 5.06 11.27 8.83
CA ILE A 6 5.90 10.16 8.41
C ILE A 6 5.33 8.86 8.97
N GLY A 7 5.10 7.88 8.09
CA GLY A 7 4.75 6.51 8.45
C GLY A 7 5.94 5.56 8.41
N PHE A 8 5.82 4.43 9.10
CA PHE A 8 6.81 3.36 9.04
C PHE A 8 6.46 2.36 7.92
N GLY A 9 7.33 2.27 6.91
CA GLY A 9 7.15 1.34 5.80
C GLY A 9 7.71 -0.06 6.11
N CYS A 10 6.84 -1.07 6.13
CA CYS A 10 7.20 -2.48 6.27
C CYS A 10 7.49 -3.16 4.91
N GLY A 11 7.91 -2.36 3.92
CA GLY A 11 8.03 -2.76 2.53
C GLY A 11 9.13 -3.78 2.26
N ASP A 12 8.90 -4.66 1.28
CA ASP A 12 9.83 -5.73 0.90
C ASP A 12 11.18 -5.18 0.41
N VAL A 13 11.21 -4.01 -0.23
CA VAL A 13 12.45 -3.43 -0.81
C VAL A 13 13.55 -3.18 0.22
N GLY A 14 13.20 -2.50 1.33
CA GLY A 14 14.11 -2.29 2.46
C GLY A 14 14.19 -3.53 3.35
N GLY A 15 13.08 -4.26 3.45
CA GLY A 15 13.12 -5.67 3.75
C GLY A 15 13.22 -6.05 5.23
N LEU A 16 13.36 -5.07 6.13
CA LEU A 16 13.48 -5.31 7.57
C LEU A 16 12.38 -6.23 8.13
N MET A 17 11.11 -5.93 7.82
CA MET A 17 9.98 -6.71 8.32
C MET A 17 9.81 -8.07 7.63
N VAL A 18 10.62 -8.37 6.60
CA VAL A 18 10.54 -9.64 5.84
C VAL A 18 11.73 -10.55 6.15
N ARG A 19 12.96 -10.02 6.11
CA ARG A 19 14.23 -10.77 6.26
C ARG A 19 15.08 -10.33 7.45
N GLY A 20 14.70 -9.26 8.15
CA GLY A 20 15.46 -8.77 9.31
C GLY A 20 15.39 -9.72 10.50
N ASP A 21 16.39 -9.64 11.37
CA ASP A 21 16.37 -10.34 12.66
C ASP A 21 15.20 -9.85 13.52
N PRO A 22 14.48 -10.72 14.23
CA PRO A 22 13.35 -10.32 15.07
C PRO A 22 13.70 -9.21 16.09
N LYS A 23 14.89 -9.23 16.69
CA LYS A 23 15.29 -8.18 17.65
C LYS A 23 15.46 -6.83 16.96
N GLU A 24 15.96 -6.83 15.73
CA GLU A 24 16.11 -5.60 14.94
C GLU A 24 14.76 -5.05 14.48
N GLN A 25 13.79 -5.92 14.19
CA GLN A 25 12.41 -5.51 13.90
C GLN A 25 11.78 -4.82 15.12
N VAL A 26 11.87 -5.44 16.30
CA VAL A 26 11.37 -4.85 17.57
C VAL A 26 12.08 -3.51 17.84
N ARG A 27 13.41 -3.48 17.73
CA ARG A 27 14.21 -2.27 17.96
C ARG A 27 13.81 -1.12 17.05
N ALA A 28 13.60 -1.39 15.76
CA ALA A 28 13.23 -0.37 14.80
C ALA A 28 11.80 0.14 15.00
N VAL A 29 10.83 -0.75 15.27
CA VAL A 29 9.45 -0.36 15.55
C VAL A 29 9.36 0.43 16.85
N SER A 30 9.99 -0.03 17.94
CA SER A 30 10.08 0.71 19.20
C SER A 30 10.67 2.10 18.99
N ARG A 31 11.76 2.22 18.22
CA ARG A 31 12.33 3.53 17.91
C ARG A 31 11.39 4.43 17.11
N ALA A 32 10.61 3.88 16.19
CA ALA A 32 9.61 4.65 15.44
C ALA A 32 8.52 5.21 16.37
N LEU A 33 8.04 4.39 17.30
CA LEU A 33 7.06 4.79 18.32
C LEU A 33 7.61 5.91 19.22
N ASP A 34 8.85 5.78 19.70
CA ASP A 34 9.53 6.81 20.51
C ASP A 34 9.63 8.17 19.79
N LEU A 35 9.70 8.14 18.45
CA LEU A 35 9.75 9.33 17.60
C LEU A 35 8.36 9.87 17.24
N GLY A 36 7.29 9.26 17.76
CA GLY A 36 5.91 9.69 17.53
C GLY A 36 5.28 9.16 16.23
N ILE A 37 5.91 8.20 15.56
CA ILE A 37 5.30 7.55 14.39
C ILE A 37 4.18 6.63 14.86
N ASN A 38 2.98 6.80 14.28
CA ASN A 38 1.80 6.03 14.67
C ASN A 38 1.08 5.36 13.49
N TYR A 39 1.63 5.42 12.28
CA TYR A 39 1.11 4.71 11.10
C TYR A 39 2.15 3.75 10.53
N PHE A 40 1.75 2.50 10.36
CA PHE A 40 2.60 1.41 9.87
C PHE A 40 1.96 0.82 8.60
N ASP A 41 2.67 0.89 7.48
CA ASP A 41 2.21 0.43 6.17
C ASP A 41 2.89 -0.88 5.77
N THR A 42 2.10 -1.95 5.62
CA THR A 42 2.56 -3.28 5.18
C THR A 42 1.75 -3.77 3.98
N ALA A 43 1.89 -5.03 3.59
CA ALA A 43 1.07 -5.67 2.56
C ALA A 43 1.09 -7.19 2.66
N SER A 44 -0.03 -7.83 2.30
CA SER A 44 -0.15 -9.28 2.14
C SER A 44 0.91 -9.92 1.24
N ARG A 45 1.40 -9.16 0.25
CA ARG A 45 2.40 -9.64 -0.72
C ARG A 45 3.84 -9.57 -0.22
N TYR A 46 4.16 -8.76 0.78
CA TYR A 46 5.54 -8.55 1.22
C TYR A 46 6.06 -9.80 1.92
N GLY A 47 7.03 -10.48 1.29
CA GLY A 47 7.53 -11.77 1.74
C GLY A 47 6.47 -12.87 1.79
N GLY A 48 5.42 -12.80 0.95
CA GLY A 48 4.31 -13.77 1.00
C GLY A 48 3.53 -13.73 2.31
N GLY A 49 3.42 -12.55 2.94
CA GLY A 49 2.69 -12.33 4.18
C GLY A 49 3.58 -12.26 5.43
N LEU A 50 4.88 -12.54 5.30
CA LEU A 50 5.83 -12.43 6.41
C LEU A 50 5.87 -11.03 7.03
N SER A 51 5.77 -9.98 6.23
CA SER A 51 5.78 -8.61 6.75
C SER A 51 4.60 -8.34 7.70
N GLU A 52 3.40 -8.82 7.37
CA GLU A 52 2.22 -8.72 8.24
C GLU A 52 2.39 -9.55 9.50
N SER A 53 2.86 -10.81 9.37
CA SER A 53 3.07 -11.68 10.54
C SER A 53 4.12 -11.16 11.50
N ASN A 54 5.21 -10.59 10.98
CA ASN A 54 6.25 -10.02 11.82
C ASN A 54 5.80 -8.71 12.45
N LEU A 55 5.11 -7.83 11.71
CA LEU A 55 4.55 -6.60 12.28
C LEU A 55 3.56 -6.91 13.41
N GLY A 56 2.65 -7.87 13.21
CA GLY A 56 1.69 -8.30 14.23
C GLY A 56 2.36 -8.72 15.53
N LYS A 57 3.36 -9.62 15.45
CA LYS A 57 4.15 -10.08 16.60
C LYS A 57 4.87 -8.94 17.32
N VAL A 58 5.47 -8.02 16.57
CA VAL A 58 6.21 -6.89 17.16
C VAL A 58 5.26 -5.93 17.88
N LEU A 59 4.10 -5.62 17.29
CA LEU A 59 3.11 -4.76 17.93
C LEU A 59 2.50 -5.40 19.19
N GLU A 60 2.29 -6.72 19.17
CA GLU A 60 1.87 -7.48 20.35
C GLU A 60 2.93 -7.44 21.46
N GLU A 61 4.20 -7.73 21.13
CA GLU A 61 5.33 -7.67 22.08
C GLU A 61 5.48 -6.29 22.71
N LEU A 62 5.31 -5.24 21.91
CA LEU A 62 5.40 -3.85 22.37
C LEU A 62 4.08 -3.33 22.98
N SER A 63 3.02 -4.15 23.03
CA SER A 63 1.68 -3.75 23.51
C SER A 63 1.22 -2.40 22.93
N SER A 64 1.50 -2.18 21.65
CA SER A 64 1.36 -0.88 21.00
C SER A 64 0.09 -0.82 20.15
N ASP A 65 -0.73 0.20 20.40
CA ASP A 65 -1.89 0.51 19.58
C ASP A 65 -1.56 1.62 18.59
N VAL A 66 -1.52 1.27 17.31
CA VAL A 66 -1.12 2.13 16.19
C VAL A 66 -2.06 1.92 15.02
N PHE A 67 -2.09 2.88 14.10
CA PHE A 67 -2.81 2.73 12.86
C PHE A 67 -2.05 1.79 11.92
N VAL A 68 -2.73 0.75 11.44
CA VAL A 68 -2.15 -0.21 10.51
C VAL A 68 -2.80 -0.09 9.14
N GLY A 69 -1.98 0.22 8.15
CA GLY A 69 -2.30 0.10 6.74
C GLY A 69 -1.78 -1.22 6.18
N THR A 70 -2.62 -1.97 5.47
CA THR A 70 -2.16 -3.10 4.66
C THR A 70 -2.84 -3.09 3.29
N LYS A 71 -2.53 -4.10 2.47
CA LYS A 71 -2.99 -4.19 1.10
C LYS A 71 -3.52 -5.57 0.77
N TYR A 72 -4.63 -5.61 0.05
CA TYR A 72 -5.18 -6.84 -0.53
C TYR A 72 -4.76 -6.98 -1.98
N SER A 73 -4.74 -8.21 -2.47
CA SER A 73 -4.42 -8.55 -3.85
C SER A 73 -5.26 -9.74 -4.28
N LEU A 74 -5.66 -9.75 -5.54
CA LEU A 74 -6.64 -10.68 -6.10
C LEU A 74 -6.02 -11.74 -6.99
N GLY A 75 -4.72 -11.70 -7.27
CA GLY A 75 -4.14 -12.63 -8.26
C GLY A 75 -4.16 -14.12 -7.93
N ASP A 76 -4.53 -14.50 -6.71
CA ASP A 76 -4.77 -15.90 -6.32
C ASP A 76 -6.28 -16.20 -6.14
N SER A 77 -7.14 -15.24 -6.52
CA SER A 77 -8.60 -15.33 -6.40
C SER A 77 -9.25 -15.87 -7.67
N ASN A 78 -10.53 -16.24 -7.57
CA ASN A 78 -11.34 -16.59 -8.73
C ASN A 78 -11.66 -15.31 -9.56
N PRO A 79 -11.29 -15.24 -10.86
CA PRO A 79 -11.59 -14.08 -11.69
C PRO A 79 -13.08 -13.82 -11.91
N THR A 80 -13.96 -14.79 -11.63
CA THR A 80 -15.41 -14.61 -11.74
C THR A 80 -16.08 -14.22 -10.43
N ASP A 81 -15.32 -14.05 -9.34
CA ASP A 81 -15.84 -13.66 -8.02
C ASP A 81 -14.78 -12.84 -7.27
N LEU A 82 -14.60 -11.59 -7.72
CA LEU A 82 -13.62 -10.69 -7.14
C LEU A 82 -14.02 -10.27 -5.72
N LYS A 83 -15.33 -10.20 -5.44
CA LYS A 83 -15.86 -9.90 -4.11
C LYS A 83 -15.35 -10.89 -3.07
N ALA A 84 -15.49 -12.20 -3.31
CA ALA A 84 -14.96 -13.22 -2.42
C ALA A 84 -13.43 -13.13 -2.32
N GLY A 85 -12.75 -12.81 -3.43
CA GLY A 85 -11.30 -12.56 -3.44
C GLY A 85 -10.86 -11.46 -2.48
N VAL A 86 -11.56 -10.33 -2.46
CA VAL A 86 -11.31 -9.22 -1.51
C VAL A 86 -11.47 -9.71 -0.07
N ILE A 87 -12.62 -10.32 0.24
CA ILE A 87 -12.94 -10.79 1.61
C ILE A 87 -11.86 -11.76 2.11
N ASN A 88 -11.53 -12.78 1.32
CA ASN A 88 -10.53 -13.78 1.67
C ASN A 88 -9.15 -13.16 1.89
N SER A 89 -8.74 -12.22 1.02
CA SER A 89 -7.45 -11.56 1.11
C SER A 89 -7.34 -10.73 2.40
N VAL A 90 -8.38 -9.98 2.76
CA VAL A 90 -8.42 -9.16 3.98
C VAL A 90 -8.49 -10.00 5.24
N GLU A 91 -9.31 -11.05 5.28
CA GLU A 91 -9.38 -11.96 6.44
C GLU A 91 -8.04 -12.67 6.69
N ALA A 92 -7.33 -13.06 5.63
CA ALA A 92 -6.00 -13.61 5.76
C ALA A 92 -5.01 -12.59 6.33
N SER A 93 -5.13 -11.31 5.97
CA SER A 93 -4.34 -10.22 6.55
C SER A 93 -4.65 -9.99 8.03
N LEU A 94 -5.93 -9.96 8.44
CA LEU A 94 -6.35 -9.87 9.84
C LEU A 94 -5.72 -10.98 10.69
N LYS A 95 -5.79 -12.22 10.19
CA LYS A 95 -5.19 -13.39 10.85
C LYS A 95 -3.66 -13.25 10.99
N ARG A 96 -2.96 -12.82 9.93
CA ARG A 96 -1.50 -12.65 9.97
C ARG A 96 -1.08 -11.53 10.92
N LEU A 97 -1.82 -10.43 10.94
CA LEU A 97 -1.57 -9.29 11.83
C LEU A 97 -1.97 -9.55 13.29
N GLY A 98 -2.81 -10.56 13.55
CA GLY A 98 -3.37 -10.79 14.88
C GLY A 98 -4.32 -9.68 15.33
N ARG A 99 -5.11 -9.12 14.40
CA ARG A 99 -6.03 -8.00 14.67
C ARG A 99 -7.44 -8.34 14.21
N ASP A 100 -8.43 -7.83 14.92
CA ASP A 100 -9.85 -7.95 14.54
C ASP A 100 -10.29 -6.89 13.52
N GLN A 101 -9.53 -5.79 13.42
CA GLN A 101 -9.80 -4.68 12.51
C GLN A 101 -8.51 -4.14 11.89
N ILE A 102 -8.58 -3.76 10.61
CA ILE A 102 -7.56 -3.00 9.88
C ILE A 102 -8.03 -1.55 9.73
N ASP A 103 -7.16 -0.58 10.04
CA ASP A 103 -7.50 0.84 9.90
C ASP A 103 -7.63 1.25 8.44
N LEU A 104 -6.67 0.85 7.61
CA LEU A 104 -6.66 1.16 6.19
C LEU A 104 -6.31 -0.06 5.35
N ILE A 105 -7.20 -0.47 4.46
CA ILE A 105 -6.92 -1.51 3.47
C ILE A 105 -6.77 -0.88 2.08
N GLN A 106 -5.72 -1.22 1.34
CA GLN A 106 -5.44 -0.61 0.04
C GLN A 106 -5.42 -1.66 -1.07
N LEU A 107 -6.01 -1.35 -2.23
CA LEU A 107 -5.83 -2.18 -3.42
C LEU A 107 -4.34 -2.20 -3.82
N HIS A 108 -3.73 -3.39 -3.89
CA HIS A 108 -2.32 -3.53 -4.30
C HIS A 108 -2.15 -3.84 -5.80
N ASP A 109 -3.22 -4.29 -6.46
CA ASP A 109 -3.21 -4.65 -7.87
C ASP A 109 -3.33 -3.38 -8.72
N ARG A 110 -2.77 -3.43 -9.94
CA ARG A 110 -2.67 -2.25 -10.81
C ARG A 110 -3.99 -2.02 -11.55
N ILE A 111 -4.30 -0.75 -11.81
CA ILE A 111 -5.38 -0.41 -12.74
C ILE A 111 -4.92 -0.70 -14.17
N GLY A 112 -5.68 -1.52 -14.89
CA GLY A 112 -5.42 -1.88 -16.28
C GLY A 112 -6.66 -1.76 -17.15
N SER A 113 -6.51 -2.03 -18.45
CA SER A 113 -7.62 -2.04 -19.40
C SER A 113 -8.41 -3.33 -19.43
N GLN A 114 -7.87 -4.39 -18.84
CA GLN A 114 -8.50 -5.70 -18.76
C GLN A 114 -8.14 -6.35 -17.43
N THR A 115 -9.07 -7.16 -16.94
CA THR A 115 -8.87 -7.99 -15.77
C THR A 115 -7.95 -9.14 -16.14
N ASP A 116 -6.77 -9.16 -15.53
CA ASP A 116 -5.82 -10.27 -15.59
C ASP A 116 -5.19 -10.40 -14.20
N LEU A 117 -5.78 -11.30 -13.42
CA LEU A 117 -5.37 -11.57 -12.05
C LEU A 117 -3.93 -12.11 -11.98
N SER A 118 -3.46 -12.81 -13.01
CA SER A 118 -2.09 -13.35 -13.04
C SER A 118 -1.04 -12.25 -13.09
N SER A 119 -1.30 -11.18 -13.85
CA SER A 119 -0.45 -9.98 -13.91
C SER A 119 -0.80 -8.92 -12.86
N ARG A 120 -1.77 -9.24 -11.99
CA ARG A 120 -2.30 -8.36 -10.92
C ARG A 120 -2.86 -7.07 -11.51
N SER A 121 -3.66 -7.20 -12.57
CA SER A 121 -4.32 -6.11 -13.29
C SER A 121 -5.83 -6.23 -13.17
N ILE A 122 -6.50 -5.16 -12.75
CA ILE A 122 -7.96 -5.09 -12.71
C ILE A 122 -8.47 -3.80 -13.34
N THR A 123 -9.71 -3.81 -13.82
CA THR A 123 -10.33 -2.65 -14.48
C THR A 123 -10.95 -1.70 -13.45
N VAL A 124 -11.22 -0.46 -13.87
CA VAL A 124 -12.01 0.48 -13.06
C VAL A 124 -13.39 -0.10 -12.75
N SER A 125 -14.01 -0.78 -13.71
CA SER A 125 -15.31 -1.44 -13.51
C SER A 125 -15.26 -2.49 -12.40
N ASP A 126 -14.19 -3.30 -12.34
CA ASP A 126 -14.02 -4.29 -11.26
C ASP A 126 -13.94 -3.60 -9.89
N VAL A 127 -13.15 -2.51 -9.82
CA VAL A 127 -12.95 -1.72 -8.59
C VAL A 127 -14.26 -1.11 -8.09
N LEU A 128 -15.04 -0.51 -9.00
CA LEU A 128 -16.27 0.20 -8.66
C LEU A 128 -17.49 -0.72 -8.47
N ASN A 129 -17.37 -2.02 -8.76
CA ASN A 129 -18.42 -3.02 -8.57
C ASN A 129 -18.00 -4.07 -7.54
N ASP A 130 -17.66 -5.29 -7.94
CA ASP A 130 -17.40 -6.44 -7.06
C ASP A 130 -16.39 -6.14 -5.93
N VAL A 131 -15.33 -5.38 -6.24
CA VAL A 131 -14.32 -5.01 -5.24
C VAL A 131 -14.92 -4.08 -4.19
N ARG A 132 -15.69 -3.06 -4.61
CA ARG A 132 -16.42 -2.17 -3.68
C ARG A 132 -17.37 -2.99 -2.81
N ASP A 133 -18.13 -3.92 -3.38
CA ASP A 133 -19.09 -4.72 -2.65
C ASP A 133 -18.42 -5.60 -1.57
N GLY A 134 -17.22 -6.13 -1.84
CA GLY A 134 -16.44 -6.86 -0.85
C GLY A 134 -15.90 -5.97 0.28
N LEU A 135 -15.43 -4.77 -0.07
CA LEU A 135 -14.94 -3.80 0.91
C LEU A 135 -16.06 -3.25 1.80
N GLU A 136 -17.23 -2.95 1.24
CA GLU A 136 -18.40 -2.52 2.01
C GLU A 136 -18.88 -3.59 2.96
N GLU A 137 -18.89 -4.86 2.53
CA GLU A 137 -19.21 -5.98 3.41
C GLU A 137 -18.23 -6.07 4.59
N LEU A 138 -16.92 -6.05 4.35
CA LEU A 138 -15.91 -6.04 5.41
C LEU A 138 -16.05 -4.85 6.36
N LYS A 139 -16.37 -3.67 5.82
CA LYS A 139 -16.60 -2.45 6.61
C LYS A 139 -17.84 -2.57 7.48
N SER A 140 -18.95 -3.10 6.94
CA SER A 140 -20.19 -3.36 7.70
C SER A 140 -19.98 -4.36 8.83
N GLN A 141 -19.04 -5.32 8.65
CA GLN A 141 -18.64 -6.28 9.67
C GLN A 141 -17.66 -5.69 10.70
N GLY A 142 -17.24 -4.43 10.54
CA GLY A 142 -16.26 -3.77 11.41
C GLY A 142 -14.82 -4.24 11.21
N LYS A 143 -14.53 -5.03 10.17
CA LYS A 143 -13.18 -5.59 9.90
C LYS A 143 -12.23 -4.57 9.28
N VAL A 144 -12.75 -3.54 8.64
CA VAL A 144 -11.99 -2.47 7.97
C VAL A 144 -12.63 -1.12 8.28
N ARG A 145 -11.83 -0.09 8.57
CA ARG A 145 -12.35 1.27 8.79
C ARG A 145 -12.40 2.10 7.51
N TYR A 146 -11.30 2.12 6.77
CA TYR A 146 -11.13 2.86 5.53
C TYR A 146 -10.52 1.97 4.45
N TYR A 147 -10.83 2.27 3.19
CA TYR A 147 -10.22 1.61 2.05
C TYR A 147 -9.69 2.62 1.05
N GLY A 148 -8.55 2.28 0.46
CA GLY A 148 -7.81 3.10 -0.49
C GLY A 148 -7.25 2.28 -1.63
N MET A 149 -6.33 2.85 -2.40
CA MET A 149 -5.66 2.15 -3.50
C MET A 149 -4.20 2.52 -3.65
N THR A 150 -3.42 1.62 -4.22
CA THR A 150 -2.10 1.94 -4.77
C THR A 150 -2.29 2.55 -6.15
N GLY A 151 -1.90 3.81 -6.34
CA GLY A 151 -2.01 4.54 -7.62
C GLY A 151 -0.99 4.08 -8.65
N VAL A 152 -1.01 2.80 -9.02
CA VAL A 152 -0.12 2.20 -10.03
C VAL A 152 -0.94 1.53 -11.11
N GLY A 153 -0.53 1.68 -12.37
CA GLY A 153 -1.30 1.21 -13.52
C GLY A 153 -1.52 2.34 -14.52
N LYS A 154 -2.65 2.30 -15.23
CA LYS A 154 -3.06 3.34 -16.18
C LYS A 154 -3.49 4.63 -15.44
N PRO A 155 -2.82 5.77 -15.68
CA PRO A 155 -3.13 7.03 -14.99
C PRO A 155 -4.60 7.41 -15.10
N GLU A 156 -5.20 7.32 -16.30
CA GLU A 156 -6.59 7.75 -16.53
C GLU A 156 -7.56 6.97 -15.65
N GLY A 157 -7.37 5.66 -15.53
CA GLY A 157 -8.21 4.82 -14.68
C GLY A 157 -7.97 5.04 -13.19
N ILE A 158 -6.74 5.36 -12.77
CA ILE A 158 -6.45 5.72 -11.37
C ILE A 158 -7.19 7.02 -11.01
N HIS A 159 -7.11 8.02 -11.90
CA HIS A 159 -7.82 9.29 -11.72
C HIS A 159 -9.33 9.12 -11.70
N GLU A 160 -9.89 8.20 -12.50
CA GLU A 160 -11.31 7.85 -12.49
C GLU A 160 -11.74 7.24 -11.16
N VAL A 161 -10.98 6.29 -10.60
CA VAL A 161 -11.27 5.69 -9.28
C VAL A 161 -11.23 6.76 -8.19
N VAL A 162 -10.23 7.64 -8.19
CA VAL A 162 -10.15 8.77 -7.23
C VAL A 162 -11.35 9.70 -7.39
N ALA A 163 -11.73 10.05 -8.62
CA ALA A 163 -12.85 10.94 -8.90
C ALA A 163 -14.22 10.34 -8.54
N SER A 164 -14.34 9.01 -8.49
CA SER A 164 -15.58 8.31 -8.14
C SER A 164 -16.01 8.48 -6.67
N GLY A 165 -15.09 8.89 -5.79
CA GLY A 165 -15.32 8.94 -4.35
C GLY A 165 -15.27 7.58 -3.66
N MET A 166 -14.88 6.51 -4.38
CA MET A 166 -14.75 5.17 -3.81
C MET A 166 -13.64 5.11 -2.76
N VAL A 167 -12.45 5.66 -3.03
CA VAL A 167 -11.30 5.52 -2.11
C VAL A 167 -11.19 6.68 -1.12
N SER A 168 -10.82 6.37 0.13
CA SER A 168 -10.45 7.38 1.15
C SER A 168 -9.01 7.86 1.00
N THR A 169 -8.13 7.02 0.45
CA THR A 169 -6.71 7.36 0.22
C THR A 169 -6.20 6.78 -1.09
N VAL A 170 -5.15 7.41 -1.63
CA VAL A 170 -4.34 6.88 -2.74
C VAL A 170 -2.86 6.92 -2.40
N GLN A 171 -2.15 5.81 -2.59
CA GLN A 171 -0.69 5.82 -2.54
C GLN A 171 -0.14 6.32 -3.87
N VAL A 172 0.63 7.41 -3.82
CA VAL A 172 1.18 8.06 -5.01
C VAL A 172 2.67 7.79 -5.12
N VAL A 173 3.13 7.42 -6.31
CA VAL A 173 4.57 7.36 -6.58
C VAL A 173 5.06 8.79 -6.81
N TYR A 174 5.88 9.28 -5.89
CA TYR A 174 6.50 10.60 -6.02
C TYR A 174 7.89 10.59 -5.38
N ASN A 175 8.87 11.09 -6.11
CA ASN A 175 10.23 11.32 -5.63
C ASN A 175 10.94 12.29 -6.57
N LEU A 176 12.20 12.62 -6.26
CA LEU A 176 12.98 13.59 -7.05
C LEU A 176 13.27 13.12 -8.49
N ILE A 177 13.22 11.81 -8.76
CA ILE A 177 13.46 11.24 -10.09
C ILE A 177 12.16 11.26 -10.90
N ASN A 178 11.04 10.87 -10.29
CA ASN A 178 9.72 10.91 -10.89
C ASN A 178 8.77 11.83 -10.09
N PRO A 179 8.71 13.12 -10.45
CA PRO A 179 7.86 14.11 -9.79
C PRO A 179 6.43 14.19 -10.39
N SER A 180 6.10 13.35 -11.38
CA SER A 180 4.92 13.50 -12.23
C SER A 180 3.57 13.46 -11.49
N ALA A 181 3.52 12.87 -10.30
CA ALA A 181 2.31 12.89 -9.47
C ALA A 181 2.00 14.27 -8.88
N GLY A 182 2.97 15.18 -8.80
CA GLY A 182 2.79 16.55 -8.26
C GLY A 182 3.26 17.67 -9.18
N HIS A 183 3.84 17.35 -10.34
CA HIS A 183 4.33 18.33 -11.31
C HIS A 183 4.03 17.89 -12.74
N GLU A 184 3.92 18.85 -13.65
CA GLU A 184 3.90 18.56 -15.09
C GLU A 184 5.25 17.99 -15.52
N THR A 185 5.20 16.95 -16.33
CA THR A 185 6.41 16.34 -16.88
C THR A 185 6.86 17.09 -18.13
N PRO A 186 8.18 17.24 -18.36
CA PRO A 186 8.69 17.85 -19.58
C PRO A 186 8.39 16.98 -20.81
N PRO A 187 8.36 17.57 -22.03
CA PRO A 187 8.28 16.79 -23.27
C PRO A 187 9.37 15.71 -23.33
N GLY A 188 8.98 14.48 -23.67
CA GLY A 188 9.92 13.35 -23.78
C GLY A 188 10.26 12.66 -22.46
N PHE A 189 9.51 12.91 -21.38
CA PHE A 189 9.62 12.15 -20.13
C PHE A 189 9.42 10.65 -20.39
N ASP A 190 10.37 9.83 -19.95
CA ASP A 190 10.51 8.42 -20.31
C ASP A 190 10.14 7.45 -19.16
N MET A 191 9.61 7.99 -18.07
CA MET A 191 9.09 7.25 -16.93
C MET A 191 7.56 7.28 -16.89
N PRO A 192 6.92 6.40 -16.09
CA PRO A 192 5.47 6.48 -15.87
C PRO A 192 5.06 7.89 -15.42
N ASP A 193 4.15 8.51 -16.16
CA ASP A 193 3.56 9.81 -15.85
C ASP A 193 2.26 9.61 -15.06
N TYR A 194 2.21 10.11 -13.83
CA TYR A 194 1.04 10.02 -12.96
C TYR A 194 0.08 11.21 -13.12
N ALA A 195 0.34 12.11 -14.09
CA ALA A 195 -0.56 13.18 -14.52
C ALA A 195 -1.12 14.01 -13.35
N ARG A 196 -0.24 14.46 -12.44
CA ARG A 196 -0.60 15.31 -11.29
C ARG A 196 -1.68 14.68 -10.39
N LEU A 197 -1.58 13.37 -10.15
CA LEU A 197 -2.52 12.63 -9.29
C LEU A 197 -2.75 13.24 -7.90
N ILE A 198 -1.74 13.92 -7.33
CA ILE A 198 -1.86 14.62 -6.05
C ILE A 198 -2.93 15.73 -6.12
N ASP A 199 -2.98 16.48 -7.22
CA ASP A 199 -3.95 17.57 -7.40
C ASP A 199 -5.38 17.03 -7.51
N ASN A 200 -5.57 15.92 -8.22
CA ASN A 200 -6.88 15.27 -8.28
C ASN A 200 -7.29 14.72 -6.91
N ALA A 201 -6.37 14.08 -6.18
CA ALA A 201 -6.64 13.61 -4.82
C ALA A 201 -7.04 14.77 -3.89
N GLU A 202 -6.33 15.89 -3.94
CA GLU A 202 -6.67 17.10 -3.18
C GLU A 202 -8.06 17.64 -3.56
N GLN A 203 -8.35 17.80 -4.86
CA GLN A 203 -9.63 18.28 -5.36
C GLN A 203 -10.81 17.39 -4.94
N LYS A 204 -10.57 16.08 -4.78
CA LYS A 204 -11.58 15.08 -4.39
C LYS A 204 -11.60 14.78 -2.90
N HIS A 205 -10.79 15.49 -2.10
CA HIS A 205 -10.63 15.26 -0.67
C HIS A 205 -10.22 13.82 -0.32
N VAL A 206 -9.38 13.22 -1.16
CA VAL A 206 -8.78 11.89 -0.97
C VAL A 206 -7.38 12.06 -0.35
N GLY A 207 -7.10 11.34 0.74
CA GLY A 207 -5.80 11.40 1.40
C GLY A 207 -4.68 10.87 0.51
N THR A 208 -3.55 11.55 0.49
CA THR A 208 -2.36 11.14 -0.29
C THR A 208 -1.31 10.51 0.61
N ILE A 209 -0.83 9.31 0.24
CA ILE A 209 0.30 8.65 0.90
C ILE A 209 1.44 8.53 -0.11
N VAL A 210 2.52 9.29 0.06
CA VAL A 210 3.64 9.22 -0.87
C VAL A 210 4.46 7.96 -0.65
N ILE A 211 4.67 7.19 -1.72
CA ILE A 211 5.50 5.98 -1.73
C ILE A 211 6.66 6.12 -2.71
N ARG A 212 7.68 5.26 -2.52
CA ARG A 212 8.92 5.26 -3.30
C ARG A 212 9.70 6.59 -3.21
N VAL A 213 9.56 7.33 -2.10
CA VAL A 213 10.23 8.61 -1.82
C VAL A 213 11.74 8.58 -2.10
N LEU A 214 12.39 7.46 -1.76
CA LEU A 214 13.84 7.29 -1.91
C LEU A 214 14.26 6.60 -3.24
N GLY A 215 13.36 6.44 -4.20
CA GLY A 215 13.67 5.87 -5.52
C GLY A 215 14.31 4.49 -5.44
N ALA A 216 13.77 3.60 -4.61
CA ALA A 216 14.35 2.29 -4.32
C ALA A 216 15.83 2.37 -3.89
N GLY A 217 16.20 3.38 -3.10
CA GLY A 217 17.56 3.58 -2.61
C GLY A 217 18.41 4.49 -3.49
N ALA A 218 17.99 4.83 -4.71
CA ALA A 218 18.77 5.72 -5.60
C ALA A 218 18.99 7.14 -5.00
N LEU A 219 18.11 7.56 -4.08
CA LEU A 219 18.15 8.88 -3.45
C LEU A 219 18.67 8.87 -2.01
N THR A 220 19.39 7.82 -1.60
CA THR A 220 19.95 7.72 -0.23
C THR A 220 21.36 8.30 -0.10
N GLY A 221 21.99 8.68 -1.21
CA GLY A 221 23.39 9.12 -1.24
C GLY A 221 24.42 7.99 -1.15
N THR A 222 23.98 6.72 -1.24
CA THR A 222 24.87 5.54 -1.31
C THR A 222 24.35 4.52 -2.32
N SER A 223 25.29 3.85 -3.01
CA SER A 223 24.99 2.71 -3.89
C SER A 223 25.00 1.38 -3.14
N VAL A 224 25.44 1.36 -1.88
CA VAL A 224 25.50 0.16 -1.04
C VAL A 224 24.10 -0.15 -0.51
N ARG A 225 23.61 -1.34 -0.84
CA ARG A 225 22.36 -1.87 -0.27
C ARG A 225 22.65 -2.65 1.02
N ASP A 226 21.74 -2.52 1.98
CA ASP A 226 21.77 -3.35 3.18
C ASP A 226 21.59 -4.84 2.81
N PRO A 227 22.28 -5.78 3.47
CA PRO A 227 22.15 -7.22 3.20
C PRO A 227 20.72 -7.77 3.23
N ILE A 228 19.81 -7.16 3.99
CA ILE A 228 18.42 -7.63 4.06
C ILE A 228 17.52 -6.99 2.99
N SER A 229 18.00 -5.96 2.29
CA SER A 229 17.29 -5.33 1.19
C SER A 229 17.29 -6.23 -0.04
N VAL A 230 16.26 -6.10 -0.89
CA VAL A 230 16.26 -6.85 -2.16
C VAL A 230 17.47 -6.45 -3.02
N PRO A 231 18.19 -7.38 -3.65
CA PRO A 231 19.45 -7.05 -4.33
C PRO A 231 19.25 -6.22 -5.59
N LYS A 232 18.10 -6.37 -6.26
CA LYS A 232 17.71 -5.63 -7.46
C LYS A 232 16.25 -5.19 -7.33
N VAL A 233 15.98 -3.95 -7.70
CA VAL A 233 14.63 -3.42 -7.81
C VAL A 233 14.46 -3.01 -9.27
N ALA A 234 13.40 -3.50 -9.91
CA ALA A 234 13.03 -2.99 -11.22
C ALA A 234 12.68 -1.49 -11.10
N PRO A 235 13.07 -0.66 -12.08
CA PRO A 235 12.71 0.76 -12.08
C PRO A 235 11.21 1.00 -11.85
#